data_AF-A0A4S4KS39-F1
#
_entry.id   AF-A0A4S4KS39-F1
#
_cell.length_a   1.000
_cell.length_b   1.000
_cell.length_c   1.000
_cell.angle_alpha   90.00
_cell.angle_beta   90.00
_cell.angle_gamma   90.00
#
_symmetry.space_group_name_H-M   'P 1'
#
loop_
_entity.id
_entity.type
_entity.pdbx_description
1 polymer ?
#
loop_
_entity_poly.entity_id
_entity_poly.type
_entity_poly.pdbx_seq_one_letter_code
_entity_poly.pdbx_strand_id
1 'polypeptide(L)'
;MIKSLLDVTAQISGSLNAQITLPFSNPKLISLFKQQTVISHTVHNADQTIRQLVDTLRNRTGILYGEDIPLDRSMLLDWCTSRLEAWGTAAGMEAFKEEREGHVTMMLGGKVIVVDIDIALDRSVMDNPSMDLSSVKTSYAVPNGAAGSTTAGSASLDGYLNDSLRAFLSEVQKDEELQDPEEAARIGARIADDFRYLMDMDQLAFREAENGLRWFNIMDLLSVEAERFAQKEAESVAGSISSTPAPLDIFLMRSHALPLPYLTSPSVSFLVYLSPLVYLSMLRISPVPSVPLSNSSLPILDVPFNHLRSRVTSHPRPPGVTIATLVFSSSKGPSLPDHPNTMNMEVLATRPTFLIAPGAQIELVFPLPIEPTGQAKRSHRWLLDFTDGGKYPGVVMSQSRMREIEMIVNPLGAGSNQFSNVPSISFGVGSWVDLLLRLAAPEEPGFFLEKIPVRNIKEVWGILEVVREQCWLNEILSACHWTPEGLKPEEHEASDEDERVTDAELEAVLHGTIAPKRLPVNVYVPTSIPAGTDDSLFDTDIDSMGLSQSNAHRATRIVMRSPEKPPYQGMVEISVEYNCARPRGVYLQIDGAIGADWDIDSLEETAEVTMGRNQWLL
;
A
#
# COMPACT_ATOMS: atom_id res chain seq x y z
N MET A 1 -26.73 -19.59 -23.02
CA MET A 1 -26.13 -20.93 -23.24
C MET A 1 -26.90 -21.79 -24.23
N ILE A 2 -28.19 -22.11 -24.03
CA ILE A 2 -28.97 -22.94 -24.97
C ILE A 2 -29.10 -22.28 -26.37
N LYS A 3 -29.30 -20.96 -26.40
CA LYS A 3 -29.43 -20.18 -27.63
C LYS A 3 -28.15 -20.16 -28.46
N SER A 4 -26.98 -19.97 -27.81
CA SER A 4 -25.68 -20.04 -28.50
C SER A 4 -25.36 -21.45 -29.00
N LEU A 5 -25.79 -22.48 -28.26
CA LEU A 5 -25.60 -23.87 -28.67
C LEU A 5 -26.45 -24.20 -29.92
N LEU A 6 -27.67 -23.66 -30.00
CA LEU A 6 -28.52 -23.74 -31.19
C LEU A 6 -27.91 -23.02 -32.40
N ASP A 7 -27.37 -21.81 -32.22
CA ASP A 7 -26.73 -21.06 -33.30
C ASP A 7 -25.46 -21.74 -33.82
N VAL A 8 -24.64 -22.28 -32.92
CA VAL A 8 -23.44 -23.06 -33.29
C VAL A 8 -23.85 -24.34 -34.03
N THR A 9 -24.90 -25.03 -33.58
CA THR A 9 -25.39 -26.24 -34.26
C THR A 9 -25.95 -25.92 -35.65
N ALA A 10 -26.62 -24.78 -35.80
CA ALA A 10 -27.11 -24.29 -37.09
C ALA A 10 -25.95 -23.91 -38.03
N GLN A 11 -24.91 -23.26 -37.53
CA GLN A 11 -23.70 -22.95 -38.29
C GLN A 11 -22.94 -24.22 -38.72
N ILE A 12 -22.81 -25.20 -37.82
CA ILE A 12 -22.19 -26.50 -38.12
C ILE A 12 -23.00 -27.23 -39.20
N SER A 13 -24.33 -27.28 -39.06
CA SER A 13 -25.22 -27.88 -40.05
C SER A 13 -25.16 -27.19 -41.42
N GLY A 14 -25.15 -25.85 -41.43
CA GLY A 14 -24.98 -25.07 -42.66
C GLY A 14 -23.62 -25.29 -43.32
N SER A 15 -22.56 -25.37 -42.53
CA SER A 15 -21.20 -25.65 -43.02
C SER A 15 -21.06 -27.06 -43.56
N LEU A 16 -21.65 -28.06 -42.88
CA LEU A 16 -21.69 -29.46 -43.34
C LEU A 16 -22.49 -29.62 -44.63
N ASN A 17 -23.64 -28.96 -44.74
CA ASN A 17 -24.44 -28.98 -45.97
C ASN A 17 -23.71 -28.30 -47.14
N ALA A 18 -23.00 -27.20 -46.89
CA ALA A 18 -22.14 -26.59 -47.91
C ALA A 18 -21.02 -27.54 -48.35
N GLN A 19 -20.43 -28.29 -47.41
CA GLN A 19 -19.36 -29.24 -47.70
C GLN A 19 -19.82 -30.53 -48.42
N ILE A 20 -21.08 -30.94 -48.25
CA ILE A 20 -21.67 -32.10 -48.95
C ILE A 20 -21.73 -31.89 -50.48
N THR A 21 -21.81 -30.65 -50.95
CA THR A 21 -21.90 -30.33 -52.39
C THR A 21 -20.55 -30.28 -53.12
N LEU A 22 -19.43 -30.44 -52.40
CA LEU A 22 -18.09 -30.39 -52.99
C LEU A 22 -17.65 -31.75 -53.56
N PRO A 23 -17.08 -31.81 -54.78
CA PRO A 23 -16.57 -33.05 -55.35
C PRO A 23 -15.26 -33.47 -54.65
N PHE A 24 -15.35 -34.45 -53.75
CA PHE A 24 -14.21 -35.03 -53.00
C PHE A 24 -13.25 -35.89 -53.85
N SER A 25 -13.34 -35.87 -55.18
CA SER A 25 -12.49 -36.66 -56.06
C SER A 25 -11.10 -36.04 -56.32
N ASN A 26 -10.87 -34.78 -55.92
CA ASN A 26 -9.63 -34.07 -56.17
C ASN A 26 -8.67 -34.13 -54.94
N PRO A 27 -7.58 -34.91 -55.00
CA PRO A 27 -6.66 -35.06 -53.86
C PRO A 27 -5.96 -33.76 -53.46
N LYS A 28 -5.77 -32.82 -54.40
CA LYS A 28 -5.17 -31.51 -54.13
C LYS A 28 -6.08 -30.63 -53.28
N LEU A 29 -7.39 -30.70 -53.51
CA LEU A 29 -8.41 -29.96 -52.76
C LEU A 29 -8.54 -30.51 -51.32
N ILE A 30 -8.46 -31.82 -51.14
CA ILE A 30 -8.39 -32.45 -49.81
C ILE A 30 -7.12 -32.03 -49.07
N SER A 31 -5.97 -31.98 -49.75
CA SER A 31 -4.71 -31.51 -49.16
C SER A 31 -4.80 -30.05 -48.72
N LEU A 32 -5.42 -29.18 -49.53
CA LEU A 32 -5.62 -27.77 -49.19
C LEU A 32 -6.57 -27.59 -47.99
N PHE A 33 -7.65 -28.37 -47.90
CA PHE A 33 -8.53 -28.34 -46.73
C PHE A 33 -7.83 -28.81 -45.46
N LYS A 34 -7.04 -29.88 -45.53
CA LYS A 34 -6.21 -30.31 -44.39
C LYS A 34 -5.25 -29.20 -43.95
N GLN A 35 -4.60 -28.56 -44.92
CA GLN A 35 -3.70 -27.43 -44.63
C GLN A 35 -4.46 -26.25 -44.00
N GLN A 36 -5.64 -25.90 -44.52
CA GLN A 36 -6.48 -24.85 -43.95
C GLN A 36 -6.93 -25.19 -42.52
N THR A 37 -7.37 -26.43 -42.26
CA THR A 37 -7.75 -26.86 -40.91
C THR A 37 -6.57 -26.79 -39.95
N VAL A 38 -5.37 -27.22 -40.38
CA VAL A 38 -4.16 -27.10 -39.57
C VAL A 38 -3.85 -25.64 -39.28
N ILE A 39 -3.88 -24.75 -40.28
CA ILE A 39 -3.65 -23.31 -40.09
C ILE A 39 -4.68 -22.72 -39.13
N SER A 40 -5.98 -22.94 -39.35
CA SER A 40 -7.04 -22.43 -38.49
C SER A 40 -6.93 -22.93 -37.06
N HIS A 41 -6.59 -24.21 -36.87
CA HIS A 41 -6.37 -24.79 -35.56
C HIS A 41 -5.13 -24.18 -34.86
N THR A 42 -4.02 -24.01 -35.59
CA THR A 42 -2.82 -23.37 -35.06
C THR A 42 -3.10 -21.91 -34.66
N VAL A 43 -3.84 -21.17 -35.48
CA VAL A 43 -4.24 -19.78 -35.17
C VAL A 43 -5.13 -19.74 -33.93
N HIS A 44 -6.10 -20.65 -33.83
CA HIS A 44 -6.99 -20.71 -32.66
C HIS A 44 -6.22 -21.07 -31.37
N ASN A 45 -5.31 -22.04 -31.43
CA ASN A 45 -4.48 -22.41 -30.28
C ASN A 45 -3.52 -21.29 -29.90
N ALA A 46 -2.95 -20.58 -30.88
CA ALA A 46 -2.10 -19.43 -30.62
C ALA A 46 -2.89 -18.32 -29.90
N ASP A 47 -4.11 -18.00 -30.36
CA ASP A 47 -4.98 -17.02 -29.70
C ASP A 47 -5.31 -17.42 -28.25
N GLN A 48 -5.68 -18.69 -28.00
CA GLN A 48 -5.91 -19.18 -26.63
C GLN A 48 -4.65 -19.09 -25.75
N THR A 49 -3.50 -19.47 -26.29
CA THR A 49 -2.23 -19.46 -25.54
C THR A 49 -1.83 -18.03 -25.21
N ILE A 50 -1.99 -17.09 -26.16
CA ILE A 50 -1.71 -15.67 -25.95
C ILE A 50 -2.64 -15.11 -24.88
N ARG A 51 -3.94 -15.40 -24.92
CA ARG A 51 -4.89 -14.93 -23.90
C ARG A 51 -4.51 -15.43 -22.50
N GLN A 52 -4.19 -16.72 -22.38
CA GLN A 52 -3.74 -17.30 -21.11
C GLN A 52 -2.43 -16.67 -20.62
N LEU A 53 -1.49 -16.43 -21.53
CA LEU A 53 -0.21 -15.79 -21.19
C LEU A 53 -0.42 -14.33 -20.75
N VAL A 54 -1.26 -13.57 -21.45
CA VAL A 54 -1.60 -12.19 -21.07
C VAL A 54 -2.31 -12.17 -19.72
N ASP A 55 -3.28 -13.06 -19.48
CA ASP A 55 -3.98 -13.13 -18.20
C ASP A 55 -3.03 -13.48 -17.05
N THR A 56 -2.09 -14.41 -17.26
CA THR A 56 -1.09 -14.77 -16.24
C THR A 56 -0.09 -13.65 -15.98
N LEU A 57 0.32 -12.90 -17.02
CA LEU A 57 1.17 -11.72 -16.87
C LEU A 57 0.45 -10.59 -16.15
N ARG A 58 -0.83 -10.33 -16.47
CA ARG A 58 -1.65 -9.29 -15.82
C ARG A 58 -1.92 -9.60 -14.34
N ASN A 59 -2.05 -10.88 -14.00
CA ASN A 59 -2.28 -11.30 -12.62
C ASN A 59 -1.00 -11.33 -11.76
N ARG A 60 0.18 -11.01 -12.31
CA ARG A 60 1.41 -10.91 -11.51
C ARG A 60 1.36 -9.68 -10.61
N THR A 61 1.45 -9.92 -9.30
CA THR A 61 1.57 -8.88 -8.29
C THR A 61 2.86 -8.06 -8.49
N GLY A 62 2.73 -6.74 -8.55
CA GLY A 62 3.87 -5.80 -8.56
C GLY A 62 4.29 -5.26 -9.94
N ILE A 63 3.61 -5.63 -11.03
CA ILE A 63 3.83 -5.03 -12.35
C ILE A 63 2.49 -4.51 -12.86
N LEU A 64 2.36 -3.19 -13.03
CA LEU A 64 1.21 -2.60 -13.72
C LEU A 64 1.48 -2.65 -15.23
N TYR A 65 0.64 -3.36 -15.97
CA TYR A 65 0.57 -3.20 -17.42
C TYR A 65 -0.50 -2.16 -17.74
N GLY A 66 -0.25 -1.32 -18.75
CA GLY A 66 -1.24 -0.36 -19.23
C GLY A 66 -2.51 -1.02 -19.78
N GLU A 67 -3.56 -0.22 -19.92
CA GLU A 67 -4.83 -0.69 -20.50
C GLU A 67 -4.73 -0.82 -22.02
N ASP A 68 -5.43 -1.84 -22.56
CA ASP A 68 -5.50 -2.09 -24.00
C ASP A 68 -6.53 -1.14 -24.65
N ILE A 69 -6.19 0.14 -24.73
CA ILE A 69 -7.08 1.14 -25.33
C ILE A 69 -7.11 0.94 -26.86
N PRO A 70 -8.30 0.82 -27.49
CA PRO A 70 -8.39 0.69 -28.94
C PRO A 70 -7.84 1.94 -29.66
N LEU A 71 -7.05 1.73 -30.70
CA LEU A 71 -6.57 2.81 -31.58
C LEU A 71 -7.72 3.40 -32.43
N ASP A 72 -8.73 2.59 -32.73
CA ASP A 72 -9.90 3.04 -33.47
C ASP A 72 -10.90 3.74 -32.52
N ARG A 73 -11.06 5.05 -32.70
CA ARG A 73 -11.96 5.87 -31.89
C ARG A 73 -13.43 5.46 -32.01
N SER A 74 -13.82 4.84 -33.12
CA SER A 74 -15.19 4.33 -33.28
C SER A 74 -15.48 3.16 -32.34
N MET A 75 -14.46 2.35 -32.01
CA MET A 75 -14.57 1.21 -31.10
C MET A 75 -14.42 1.60 -29.63
N LEU A 76 -13.92 2.79 -29.33
CA LEU A 76 -13.66 3.26 -27.98
C LEU A 76 -14.93 3.29 -27.12
N LEU A 77 -16.06 3.72 -27.69
CA LEU A 77 -17.34 3.78 -26.96
C LEU A 77 -17.79 2.38 -26.49
N ASP A 78 -17.81 1.41 -27.39
CA ASP A 78 -18.22 0.05 -27.08
C ASP A 78 -17.22 -0.62 -26.14
N TRP A 79 -15.92 -0.37 -26.33
CA TRP A 79 -14.87 -0.87 -25.45
C TRP A 79 -15.02 -0.32 -24.03
N CYS A 80 -15.22 0.99 -23.84
CA CYS A 80 -15.42 1.59 -22.52
C CYS A 80 -16.62 0.99 -21.79
N THR A 81 -17.77 0.85 -22.49
CA THR A 81 -18.96 0.23 -21.87
C THR A 81 -18.73 -1.24 -21.52
N SER A 82 -18.07 -2.00 -22.39
CA SER A 82 -17.73 -3.40 -22.13
C SER A 82 -16.74 -3.56 -20.97
N ARG A 83 -15.80 -2.61 -20.79
CA ARG A 83 -14.87 -2.61 -19.65
C ARG A 83 -15.56 -2.37 -18.34
N LEU A 84 -16.46 -1.39 -18.28
CA LEU A 84 -17.24 -1.12 -17.08
C LEU A 84 -18.13 -2.33 -16.69
N GLU A 85 -18.77 -2.95 -17.69
CA GLU A 85 -19.53 -4.19 -17.51
C GLU A 85 -18.64 -5.32 -16.97
N ALA A 86 -17.43 -5.47 -17.51
CA ALA A 86 -16.48 -6.48 -17.07
C ALA A 86 -16.03 -6.26 -15.62
N TRP A 87 -15.76 -5.02 -15.19
CA TRP A 87 -15.40 -4.72 -13.80
C TRP A 87 -16.54 -5.01 -12.83
N GLY A 88 -17.77 -4.60 -13.16
CA GLY A 88 -18.95 -4.93 -12.35
C GLY A 88 -19.18 -6.44 -12.26
N THR A 89 -19.13 -7.15 -13.38
CA THR A 89 -19.32 -8.61 -13.42
C THR A 89 -18.22 -9.36 -12.66
N ALA A 90 -16.97 -8.91 -12.78
CA ALA A 90 -15.83 -9.47 -12.05
C ALA A 90 -15.93 -9.25 -10.52
N ALA A 91 -16.55 -8.15 -10.08
CA ALA A 91 -16.89 -7.91 -8.68
C ALA A 91 -18.08 -8.75 -8.18
N GLY A 92 -18.83 -9.40 -9.09
CA GLY A 92 -20.01 -10.21 -8.77
C GLY A 92 -21.34 -9.45 -8.88
N MET A 93 -21.35 -8.29 -9.54
CA MET A 93 -22.57 -7.54 -9.84
C MET A 93 -23.25 -8.08 -11.12
N GLU A 94 -24.57 -8.03 -11.15
CA GLU A 94 -25.38 -8.30 -12.34
C GLU A 94 -25.44 -7.02 -13.19
N ALA A 95 -24.87 -7.05 -14.39
CA ALA A 95 -24.82 -5.89 -15.28
C ALA A 95 -25.92 -5.93 -16.34
N PHE A 96 -26.63 -4.82 -16.52
CA PHE A 96 -27.66 -4.63 -17.54
C PHE A 96 -27.36 -3.36 -18.34
N LYS A 97 -27.10 -3.50 -19.63
CA LYS A 97 -26.88 -2.38 -20.56
C LYS A 97 -28.13 -2.14 -21.40
N GLU A 98 -28.62 -0.91 -21.40
CA GLU A 98 -29.70 -0.44 -22.29
C GLU A 98 -29.21 0.82 -23.04
N GLU A 99 -29.30 0.80 -24.36
CA GLU A 99 -28.98 1.96 -25.21
C GLU A 99 -30.29 2.61 -25.68
N ARG A 100 -30.47 3.89 -25.41
CA ARG A 100 -31.61 4.70 -25.85
C ARG A 100 -31.09 5.95 -26.54
N GLU A 101 -31.57 6.25 -27.74
CA GLU A 101 -31.24 7.43 -28.58
C GLU A 101 -30.22 8.43 -27.97
N GLY A 102 -28.92 8.15 -28.13
CA GLY A 102 -27.82 9.04 -27.71
C GLY A 102 -27.33 8.87 -26.26
N HIS A 103 -27.91 7.94 -25.50
CA HIS A 103 -27.56 7.61 -24.13
C HIS A 103 -27.36 6.11 -23.95
N VAL A 104 -26.38 5.75 -23.13
CA VAL A 104 -26.19 4.38 -22.65
C VAL A 104 -26.42 4.38 -21.15
N THR A 105 -27.49 3.72 -20.74
CA THR A 105 -27.76 3.46 -19.33
C THR A 105 -27.28 2.07 -18.99
N MET A 106 -26.40 1.98 -17.98
CA MET A 106 -25.86 0.73 -17.47
C MET A 106 -26.20 0.61 -15.99
N MET A 107 -26.92 -0.45 -15.65
CA MET A 107 -27.30 -0.78 -14.28
C MET A 107 -26.41 -1.92 -13.78
N LEU A 108 -25.68 -1.68 -12.71
CA LEU A 108 -24.88 -2.69 -12.00
C LEU A 108 -25.58 -3.03 -10.69
N GLY A 109 -26.21 -4.20 -10.60
CA GLY A 109 -26.98 -4.65 -9.44
C GLY A 109 -26.24 -5.67 -8.58
N GLY A 110 -26.07 -5.37 -7.29
CA GLY A 110 -25.84 -6.35 -6.25
C GLY A 110 -27.16 -6.96 -5.73
N LYS A 111 -27.13 -7.59 -4.56
CA LYS A 111 -28.35 -8.12 -3.91
C LYS A 111 -29.12 -7.04 -3.16
N VAL A 112 -28.41 -6.06 -2.61
CA VAL A 112 -28.94 -4.91 -1.86
C VAL A 112 -28.58 -3.61 -2.57
N ILE A 113 -27.33 -3.38 -2.97
CA ILE A 113 -26.92 -2.16 -3.67
C ILE A 113 -27.18 -2.24 -5.17
N VAL A 114 -27.64 -1.15 -5.78
CA VAL A 114 -27.75 -0.99 -7.23
C VAL A 114 -27.07 0.32 -7.62
N VAL A 115 -26.22 0.28 -8.65
CA VAL A 115 -25.51 1.44 -9.20
C VAL A 115 -26.00 1.67 -10.63
N ASP A 116 -26.75 2.76 -10.83
CA ASP A 116 -27.23 3.19 -12.12
C ASP A 116 -26.25 4.22 -12.71
N ILE A 117 -25.70 3.91 -13.88
CA ILE A 117 -24.72 4.73 -14.60
C ILE A 117 -25.37 5.18 -15.91
N ASP A 118 -25.52 6.49 -16.09
CA ASP A 118 -26.01 7.07 -17.33
C ASP A 118 -24.87 7.80 -18.05
N ILE A 119 -24.69 7.46 -19.32
CA ILE A 119 -23.58 7.89 -20.17
C ILE A 119 -24.18 8.59 -21.39
N ALA A 120 -23.81 9.85 -21.60
CA ALA A 120 -24.16 10.60 -22.79
C ALA A 120 -23.15 10.30 -23.92
N LEU A 121 -23.68 9.95 -25.10
CA LEU A 121 -22.88 9.71 -26.30
C LEU A 121 -23.03 10.89 -27.25
N ASP A 122 -21.94 11.61 -27.48
CA ASP A 122 -21.87 12.60 -28.55
C ASP A 122 -21.26 11.95 -29.80
N ARG A 123 -22.12 11.71 -30.80
CA ARG A 123 -21.75 11.18 -32.12
C ARG A 123 -21.78 12.26 -33.21
N SER A 124 -21.74 13.54 -32.84
CA SER A 124 -21.82 14.67 -33.78
C SER A 124 -20.68 14.68 -34.80
N VAL A 125 -19.48 14.21 -34.41
CA VAL A 125 -18.32 14.04 -35.29
C VAL A 125 -18.09 12.55 -35.53
N MET A 126 -18.37 12.07 -36.75
CA MET A 126 -18.23 10.63 -37.09
C MET A 126 -16.82 10.07 -36.85
N ASP A 127 -15.78 10.89 -36.99
CA ASP A 127 -14.38 10.50 -36.80
C ASP A 127 -13.89 10.59 -35.33
N ASN A 128 -14.65 11.24 -34.45
CA ASN A 128 -14.26 11.41 -33.05
C ASN A 128 -15.49 11.41 -32.13
N PRO A 129 -16.12 10.24 -31.93
CA PRO A 129 -17.20 10.14 -30.98
C PRO A 129 -16.66 10.36 -29.56
N SER A 130 -17.34 11.20 -28.76
CA SER A 130 -17.00 11.42 -27.37
C SER A 130 -18.07 10.90 -26.42
N MET A 131 -17.63 10.48 -25.25
CA MET A 131 -18.45 9.95 -24.17
C MET A 131 -18.30 10.87 -22.96
N ASP A 132 -19.42 11.33 -22.39
CA ASP A 132 -19.38 11.96 -21.07
C ASP A 132 -20.36 11.26 -20.12
N LEU A 133 -20.05 11.34 -18.83
CA LEU A 133 -20.88 10.77 -17.79
C LEU A 133 -21.97 11.77 -17.42
N SER A 134 -23.24 11.43 -17.63
CA SER A 134 -24.35 12.34 -17.28
C SER A 134 -24.69 12.23 -15.80
N SER A 135 -24.81 11.02 -15.26
CA SER A 135 -25.05 10.80 -13.83
C SER A 135 -24.69 9.39 -13.38
N VAL A 136 -24.35 9.27 -12.10
CA VAL A 136 -24.25 7.99 -11.39
C VAL A 136 -25.15 8.08 -10.17
N LYS A 137 -25.96 7.07 -9.93
CA LYS A 137 -26.87 7.00 -8.78
C LYS A 137 -26.79 5.65 -8.11
N THR A 138 -26.61 5.66 -6.80
CA THR A 138 -26.70 4.47 -5.97
C THR A 138 -28.09 4.39 -5.34
N SER A 139 -28.61 3.18 -5.24
CA SER A 139 -29.87 2.90 -4.55
C SER A 139 -29.79 1.58 -3.80
N TYR A 140 -30.63 1.42 -2.77
CA TYR A 140 -30.67 0.20 -1.97
C TYR A 140 -32.03 -0.50 -2.13
N ALA A 141 -32.00 -1.78 -2.48
CA ALA A 141 -33.12 -2.68 -2.53
C ALA A 141 -33.39 -3.26 -1.14
N VAL A 142 -34.56 -2.96 -0.57
CA VAL A 142 -34.96 -3.49 0.74
C VAL A 142 -35.60 -4.87 0.56
N PRO A 143 -35.07 -5.96 1.14
CA PRO A 143 -35.54 -7.32 0.86
C PRO A 143 -37.02 -7.60 1.22
N ASN A 144 -37.63 -6.83 2.13
CA ASN A 144 -38.96 -7.10 2.69
C ASN A 144 -39.97 -5.92 2.66
N GLY A 145 -39.64 -4.78 2.05
CA GLY A 145 -40.53 -3.62 2.02
C GLY A 145 -41.09 -3.37 0.61
N ALA A 146 -42.36 -3.74 0.38
CA ALA A 146 -43.23 -3.41 -0.77
C ALA A 146 -42.57 -3.40 -2.17
N ALA A 147 -43.06 -4.23 -3.09
CA ALA A 147 -42.71 -4.19 -4.51
C ALA A 147 -42.67 -2.73 -5.04
N GLY A 148 -41.47 -2.24 -5.34
CA GLY A 148 -41.23 -0.86 -5.80
C GLY A 148 -40.55 0.11 -4.80
N SER A 149 -40.16 -0.30 -3.59
CA SER A 149 -39.48 0.58 -2.64
C SER A 149 -37.95 0.44 -2.69
N THR A 150 -37.28 1.15 -3.61
CA THR A 150 -35.85 1.45 -3.48
C THR A 150 -35.67 2.65 -2.55
N THR A 151 -34.74 2.59 -1.60
CA THR A 151 -34.35 3.78 -0.83
C THR A 151 -33.21 4.49 -1.55
N ALA A 152 -33.23 5.82 -1.54
CA ALA A 152 -32.18 6.63 -2.13
C ALA A 152 -30.82 6.31 -1.49
N GLY A 153 -29.78 6.18 -2.31
CA GLY A 153 -28.40 5.99 -1.87
C GLY A 153 -27.74 7.26 -1.34
N SER A 154 -26.43 7.21 -1.18
CA SER A 154 -25.64 8.33 -0.68
C SER A 154 -25.25 9.26 -1.84
N ALA A 155 -25.67 10.52 -1.77
CA ALA A 155 -25.28 11.53 -2.76
C ALA A 155 -23.75 11.76 -2.80
N SER A 156 -23.06 11.55 -1.67
CA SER A 156 -21.60 11.67 -1.59
C SER A 156 -20.89 10.51 -2.28
N LEU A 157 -21.43 9.29 -2.14
CA LEU A 157 -20.94 8.12 -2.88
C LEU A 157 -21.20 8.27 -4.39
N ASP A 158 -22.38 8.76 -4.77
CA ASP A 158 -22.75 9.05 -6.16
C ASP A 158 -21.76 10.03 -6.81
N GLY A 159 -21.44 11.12 -6.10
CA GLY A 159 -20.44 12.10 -6.54
C GLY A 159 -19.06 11.49 -6.73
N TYR A 160 -18.59 10.68 -5.77
CA TYR A 160 -17.30 10.01 -5.86
C TYR A 160 -17.19 9.03 -7.03
N LEU A 161 -18.22 8.20 -7.24
CA LEU A 161 -18.25 7.27 -8.36
C LEU A 161 -18.32 8.01 -9.70
N ASN A 162 -19.08 9.10 -9.77
CA ASN A 162 -19.15 9.97 -10.95
C ASN A 162 -17.77 10.56 -11.28
N ASP A 163 -17.09 11.17 -10.29
CA ASP A 163 -15.77 11.76 -10.49
C ASP A 163 -14.72 10.71 -10.89
N SER A 164 -14.74 9.52 -10.28
CA SER A 164 -13.80 8.43 -10.57
C SER A 164 -14.00 7.87 -11.98
N LEU A 165 -15.26 7.63 -12.39
CA LEU A 165 -15.60 7.16 -13.74
C LEU A 165 -15.32 8.24 -14.79
N ARG A 166 -15.64 9.50 -14.50
CA ARG A 166 -15.33 10.64 -15.38
C ARG A 166 -13.82 10.79 -15.58
N ALA A 167 -13.02 10.63 -14.53
CA ALA A 167 -11.57 10.65 -14.62
C ALA A 167 -11.06 9.57 -15.59
N PHE A 168 -11.55 8.34 -15.47
CA PHE A 168 -11.21 7.26 -16.40
C PHE A 168 -11.61 7.59 -17.85
N LEU A 169 -12.86 8.01 -18.07
CA LEU A 169 -13.36 8.35 -19.40
C LEU A 169 -12.57 9.51 -20.02
N SER A 170 -12.17 10.50 -19.21
CA SER A 170 -11.36 11.63 -19.68
C SER A 170 -9.94 11.23 -20.04
N GLU A 171 -9.36 10.25 -19.35
CA GLU A 171 -8.01 9.74 -19.63
C GLU A 171 -7.97 8.93 -20.93
N VAL A 172 -8.94 8.03 -21.11
CA VAL A 172 -9.03 7.16 -22.30
C VAL A 172 -9.34 7.97 -23.56
N GLN A 173 -10.06 9.09 -23.46
CA GLN A 173 -10.41 9.94 -24.59
C GLN A 173 -9.37 11.01 -24.95
N LYS A 174 -8.21 11.05 -24.28
CA LYS A 174 -7.11 11.93 -24.68
C LYS A 174 -6.57 11.55 -26.06
N ASP A 175 -5.95 12.52 -26.71
CA ASP A 175 -5.22 12.27 -27.96
C ASP A 175 -4.04 11.32 -27.72
N GLU A 176 -3.66 10.56 -28.74
CA GLU A 176 -2.64 9.50 -28.68
C GLU A 176 -1.29 9.98 -28.10
N GLU A 177 -0.91 11.23 -28.35
CA GLU A 177 0.33 11.83 -27.83
C GLU A 177 0.28 12.13 -26.32
N LEU A 178 -0.91 12.32 -25.75
CA LEU A 178 -1.14 12.70 -24.35
C LEU A 178 -1.81 11.59 -23.53
N GLN A 179 -2.16 10.48 -24.17
CA GLN A 179 -2.85 9.35 -23.55
C GLN A 179 -1.84 8.53 -22.75
N ASP A 180 -2.11 8.39 -21.45
CA ASP A 180 -1.30 7.55 -20.58
C ASP A 180 -2.05 6.23 -20.28
N PRO A 181 -1.65 5.11 -20.91
CA PRO A 181 -2.31 3.82 -20.71
C PRO A 181 -2.06 3.24 -19.31
N GLU A 182 -0.97 3.62 -18.63
CA GLU A 182 -0.66 3.16 -17.27
C GLU A 182 -1.57 3.87 -16.26
N GLU A 183 -1.77 5.18 -16.41
CA GLU A 183 -2.72 5.92 -15.59
C GLU A 183 -4.16 5.45 -15.82
N ALA A 184 -4.55 5.17 -17.07
CA ALA A 184 -5.86 4.59 -17.37
C ALA A 184 -6.05 3.23 -16.67
N ALA A 185 -5.04 2.36 -16.68
CA ALA A 185 -5.05 1.09 -15.95
C ALA A 185 -5.15 1.28 -14.44
N ARG A 186 -4.43 2.25 -13.90
CA ARG A 186 -4.44 2.57 -12.47
C ARG A 186 -5.82 3.05 -12.01
N ILE A 187 -6.47 3.93 -12.78
CA ILE A 187 -7.82 4.42 -12.48
C ILE A 187 -8.84 3.28 -12.63
N GLY A 188 -8.73 2.47 -13.70
CA GLY A 188 -9.58 1.31 -13.93
C GLY A 188 -9.50 0.27 -12.82
N ALA A 189 -8.29 -0.06 -12.35
CA ALA A 189 -8.06 -0.95 -11.23
C ALA A 189 -8.71 -0.43 -9.93
N ARG A 190 -8.62 0.89 -9.67
CA ARG A 190 -9.29 1.52 -8.53
C ARG A 190 -10.82 1.35 -8.62
N ILE A 191 -11.42 1.62 -9.78
CA ILE A 191 -12.87 1.45 -9.98
C ILE A 191 -13.28 -0.01 -9.75
N ALA A 192 -12.51 -0.97 -10.26
CA ALA A 192 -12.77 -2.39 -10.04
C ALA A 192 -12.67 -2.78 -8.55
N ASP A 193 -11.70 -2.24 -7.82
CA ASP A 193 -11.58 -2.44 -6.37
C ASP A 193 -12.73 -1.80 -5.60
N ASP A 194 -13.19 -0.62 -6.02
CA ASP A 194 -14.35 0.06 -5.42
C ASP A 194 -15.62 -0.78 -5.59
N PHE A 195 -15.86 -1.38 -6.77
CA PHE A 195 -16.98 -2.30 -6.98
C PHE A 195 -16.86 -3.57 -6.14
N ARG A 196 -15.66 -4.15 -6.00
CA ARG A 196 -15.43 -5.30 -5.10
C ARG A 196 -15.75 -4.95 -3.65
N TYR A 197 -15.29 -3.78 -3.21
CA TYR A 197 -15.54 -3.29 -1.86
C TYR A 197 -17.03 -3.12 -1.59
N LEU A 198 -17.77 -2.50 -2.50
CA LEU A 198 -19.22 -2.36 -2.39
C LEU A 198 -19.92 -3.73 -2.37
N MET A 199 -19.45 -4.70 -3.14
CA MET A 199 -19.99 -6.07 -3.16
C MET A 199 -19.70 -6.86 -1.87
N ASP A 200 -18.55 -6.65 -1.24
CA ASP A 200 -18.26 -7.24 0.07
C ASP A 200 -19.22 -6.73 1.14
N MET A 201 -19.55 -5.44 1.11
CA MET A 201 -20.53 -4.81 1.98
C MET A 201 -21.96 -5.25 1.64
N ASP A 202 -22.29 -5.41 0.35
CA ASP A 202 -23.56 -5.92 -0.14
C ASP A 202 -23.87 -7.33 0.39
N GLN A 203 -22.88 -8.23 0.35
CA GLN A 203 -23.03 -9.59 0.87
C GLN A 203 -23.34 -9.61 2.38
N LEU A 204 -22.77 -8.66 3.14
CA LEU A 204 -23.06 -8.53 4.56
C LEU A 204 -24.44 -7.93 4.81
N ALA A 205 -24.80 -6.89 4.07
CA ALA A 205 -26.12 -6.28 4.14
C ALA A 205 -27.22 -7.31 3.83
N PHE A 206 -27.02 -8.14 2.80
CA PHE A 206 -27.94 -9.21 2.43
C PHE A 206 -28.12 -10.25 3.55
N ARG A 207 -27.04 -10.63 4.24
CA ARG A 207 -27.10 -11.58 5.36
C ARG A 207 -27.88 -11.04 6.56
N GLU A 208 -27.86 -9.73 6.77
CA GLU A 208 -28.52 -9.07 7.90
C GLU A 208 -29.93 -8.55 7.59
N ALA A 209 -30.38 -8.72 6.34
CA ALA A 209 -31.73 -8.36 5.85
C ALA A 209 -32.17 -6.95 6.27
N GLU A 210 -33.08 -6.83 7.25
CA GLU A 210 -33.69 -5.56 7.67
C GLU A 210 -32.68 -4.58 8.30
N ASN A 211 -31.63 -5.09 8.95
CA ASN A 211 -30.57 -4.25 9.54
C ASN A 211 -29.39 -4.03 8.59
N GLY A 212 -29.44 -4.56 7.37
CA GLY A 212 -28.31 -4.54 6.42
C GLY A 212 -27.92 -3.14 5.95
N LEU A 213 -28.85 -2.18 5.91
CA LEU A 213 -28.58 -0.81 5.48
C LEU A 213 -27.56 -0.08 6.38
N ARG A 214 -27.31 -0.57 7.61
CA ARG A 214 -26.30 0.01 8.50
C ARG A 214 -24.88 -0.05 7.93
N TRP A 215 -24.58 -1.02 7.07
CA TRP A 215 -23.27 -1.17 6.43
C TRP A 215 -22.96 -0.03 5.46
N PHE A 216 -23.98 0.54 4.82
CA PHE A 216 -23.81 1.68 3.92
C PHE A 216 -23.97 3.01 4.67
N ASN A 217 -24.96 3.13 5.55
CA ASN A 217 -25.26 4.38 6.28
C ASN A 217 -24.16 4.79 7.28
N ILE A 218 -23.35 3.84 7.77
CA ILE A 218 -22.28 4.15 8.73
C ILE A 218 -21.25 5.12 8.16
N MET A 219 -20.98 5.06 6.85
CA MET A 219 -19.99 5.94 6.20
C MET A 219 -20.47 7.38 6.14
N ASP A 220 -21.74 7.59 5.77
CA ASP A 220 -22.32 8.93 5.76
C ASP A 220 -22.43 9.51 7.17
N LEU A 221 -22.86 8.69 8.14
CA LEU A 221 -22.94 9.10 9.54
C LEU A 221 -21.57 9.49 10.09
N LEU A 222 -20.55 8.67 9.83
CA LEU A 222 -19.18 8.95 10.23
C LEU A 222 -18.66 10.24 9.58
N SER A 223 -18.93 10.44 8.29
CA SER A 223 -18.50 11.62 7.54
C SER A 223 -19.08 12.90 8.14
N VAL A 224 -20.39 12.93 8.38
CA VAL A 224 -21.08 14.11 8.95
C VAL A 224 -20.58 14.42 10.36
N GLU A 225 -20.39 13.40 11.19
CA GLU A 225 -19.92 13.61 12.56
C GLU A 225 -18.46 14.07 12.61
N ALA A 226 -17.59 13.47 11.79
CA ALA A 226 -16.19 13.85 11.70
C ALA A 226 -16.04 15.28 11.13
N GLU A 227 -16.82 15.65 10.11
CA GLU A 227 -16.82 17.02 9.55
C GLU A 227 -17.27 18.05 10.58
N ARG A 228 -18.35 17.77 11.33
CA ARG A 228 -18.81 18.66 12.40
C ARG A 228 -17.75 18.84 13.49
N PHE A 229 -17.05 17.77 13.84
CA PHE A 229 -15.94 17.83 14.78
C PHE A 229 -14.80 18.70 14.23
N ALA A 230 -14.39 18.47 12.98
CA ALA A 230 -13.37 19.27 12.31
C ALA A 230 -13.75 20.75 12.22
N GLN A 231 -15.03 21.07 11.98
CA GLN A 231 -15.53 22.44 11.98
C GLN A 231 -15.35 23.14 13.33
N LYS A 232 -15.77 22.50 14.44
CA LYS A 232 -15.60 23.07 15.78
C LYS A 232 -14.13 23.28 16.14
N GLU A 233 -13.27 22.36 15.73
CA GLU A 233 -11.83 22.45 16.00
C GLU A 233 -11.19 23.57 15.16
N ALA A 234 -11.58 23.73 13.89
CA ALA A 234 -11.14 24.84 13.04
C ALA A 234 -11.58 26.21 13.58
N GLU A 235 -12.82 26.33 14.08
CA GLU A 235 -13.31 27.53 14.75
C GLU A 235 -12.50 27.85 16.02
N SER A 236 -12.13 26.82 16.80
CA SER A 236 -11.28 26.97 17.98
C SER A 236 -9.87 27.46 17.62
N VAL A 237 -9.27 26.90 16.56
CA VAL A 237 -7.95 27.32 16.04
C VAL A 237 -8.01 28.77 15.54
N ALA A 238 -8.99 29.11 14.73
CA ALA A 238 -9.22 30.47 14.22
C ALA A 238 -9.37 31.48 15.37
N GLY A 239 -10.15 31.14 16.40
CA GLY A 239 -10.32 31.96 17.59
C GLY A 239 -9.03 32.16 18.39
N SER A 240 -8.19 31.12 18.49
CA SER A 240 -6.93 31.19 19.23
C SER A 240 -5.86 32.07 18.57
N ILE A 241 -5.88 32.14 17.22
CA ILE A 241 -4.87 32.86 16.42
C ILE A 241 -5.43 34.21 15.92
N SER A 242 -6.72 34.49 16.13
CA SER A 242 -7.43 35.64 15.54
C SER A 242 -7.27 35.72 14.01
N SER A 243 -7.18 34.57 13.35
CA SER A 243 -7.07 34.43 11.90
C SER A 243 -8.33 33.75 11.35
N THR A 244 -8.93 34.35 10.33
CA THR A 244 -10.01 33.74 9.54
C THR A 244 -9.61 33.84 8.08
N PRO A 245 -9.26 32.74 7.41
CA PRO A 245 -9.46 31.32 7.76
C PRO A 245 -8.45 30.71 8.75
N ALA A 246 -8.75 29.50 9.25
CA ALA A 246 -7.85 28.73 10.13
C ALA A 246 -6.69 28.10 9.31
N PRO A 247 -5.42 28.25 9.75
CA PRO A 247 -4.28 27.62 9.07
C PRO A 247 -4.33 26.09 9.13
N LEU A 248 -4.23 25.42 7.98
CA LEU A 248 -4.33 23.95 7.89
C LEU A 248 -3.20 23.23 8.64
N ASP A 249 -1.98 23.77 8.65
CA ASP A 249 -0.85 23.19 9.37
C ASP A 249 -1.09 23.16 10.89
N ILE A 250 -1.55 24.26 11.46
CA ILE A 250 -1.86 24.35 12.88
C ILE A 250 -3.09 23.49 13.21
N PHE A 251 -4.07 23.46 12.31
CA PHE A 251 -5.21 22.55 12.44
C PHE A 251 -4.76 21.09 12.51
N LEU A 252 -3.90 20.62 11.59
CA LEU A 252 -3.44 19.23 11.58
C LEU A 252 -2.57 18.88 12.79
N MET A 253 -1.75 19.82 13.28
CA MET A 253 -0.94 19.62 14.47
C MET A 253 -1.77 19.56 15.77
N ARG A 254 -2.90 20.26 15.81
CA ARG A 254 -3.76 20.35 17.01
C ARG A 254 -4.91 19.34 17.01
N SER A 255 -5.56 19.14 15.87
CA SER A 255 -6.69 18.22 15.68
C SER A 255 -6.23 16.78 15.45
N HIS A 256 -7.12 15.80 15.61
CA HIS A 256 -6.79 14.39 15.37
C HIS A 256 -6.40 14.12 13.90
N ALA A 257 -7.22 14.57 12.95
CA ALA A 257 -6.99 14.52 11.51
C ALA A 257 -8.11 15.29 10.78
N LEU A 258 -7.87 15.70 9.53
CA LEU A 258 -8.92 16.25 8.69
C LEU A 258 -9.67 15.11 7.97
N PRO A 259 -10.97 14.91 8.20
CA PRO A 259 -11.75 13.91 7.46
C PRO A 259 -11.94 14.35 6.00
N LEU A 260 -11.66 13.43 5.09
CA LEU A 260 -11.85 13.55 3.65
C LEU A 260 -12.71 12.35 3.20
N PRO A 261 -14.03 12.45 3.33
CA PRO A 261 -14.92 11.35 2.97
C PRO A 261 -14.91 11.13 1.46
N TYR A 262 -14.90 9.87 1.03
CA TYR A 262 -14.90 9.46 -0.38
C TYR A 262 -13.74 10.09 -1.18
N LEU A 263 -12.51 9.92 -0.69
CA LEU A 263 -11.31 10.50 -1.32
C LEU A 263 -10.64 9.56 -2.33
N THR A 264 -10.25 8.36 -1.90
CA THR A 264 -9.56 7.36 -2.74
C THR A 264 -10.29 6.03 -2.84
N SER A 265 -11.34 5.85 -2.05
CA SER A 265 -12.18 4.65 -1.94
C SER A 265 -13.59 5.05 -1.50
N PRO A 266 -14.60 4.16 -1.64
CA PRO A 266 -15.97 4.34 -1.14
C PRO A 266 -16.07 4.24 0.40
N SER A 267 -15.18 4.95 1.09
CA SER A 267 -15.08 5.01 2.55
C SER A 267 -14.47 6.35 3.01
N VAL A 268 -14.27 6.52 4.32
CA VAL A 268 -13.71 7.75 4.90
C VAL A 268 -12.19 7.67 4.95
N SER A 269 -11.53 8.68 4.38
CA SER A 269 -10.09 8.90 4.51
C SER A 269 -9.82 10.03 5.50
N PHE A 270 -8.68 9.98 6.19
CA PHE A 270 -8.25 10.97 7.16
C PHE A 270 -6.88 11.49 6.74
N LEU A 271 -6.76 12.80 6.53
CA LEU A 271 -5.48 13.45 6.34
C LEU A 271 -4.82 13.63 7.71
N VAL A 272 -3.76 12.85 7.93
CA VAL A 272 -3.09 12.73 9.23
C VAL A 272 -1.97 13.75 9.37
N TYR A 273 -1.19 13.92 8.31
CA TYR A 273 -0.01 14.77 8.32
C TYR A 273 0.26 15.36 6.93
N LEU A 274 0.70 16.62 6.93
CA LEU A 274 1.25 17.32 5.77
C LEU A 274 2.61 17.88 6.15
N SER A 275 3.63 17.61 5.33
CA SER A 275 4.93 18.24 5.50
C SER A 275 4.82 19.75 5.27
N PRO A 276 5.62 20.57 5.98
CA PRO A 276 5.60 22.02 5.80
C PRO A 276 5.86 22.45 4.35
N LEU A 277 6.71 21.70 3.62
CA LEU A 277 7.01 21.96 2.22
C LEU A 277 5.75 21.80 1.35
N VAL A 278 5.01 20.71 1.52
CA VAL A 278 3.79 20.46 0.75
C VAL A 278 2.73 21.49 1.09
N TYR A 279 2.52 21.78 2.38
CA TYR A 279 1.58 22.81 2.82
C TYR A 279 1.88 24.19 2.21
N LEU A 280 3.13 24.65 2.31
CA LEU A 280 3.53 25.94 1.72
C LEU A 280 3.42 25.95 0.19
N SER A 281 3.72 24.82 -0.46
CA SER A 281 3.52 24.69 -1.91
C SER A 281 2.04 24.80 -2.29
N MET A 282 1.15 24.20 -1.49
CA MET A 282 -0.30 24.28 -1.69
C MET A 282 -0.79 25.71 -1.48
N LEU A 283 -0.32 26.40 -0.44
CA LEU A 283 -0.68 27.80 -0.18
C LEU A 283 -0.24 28.74 -1.30
N ARG A 284 0.95 28.55 -1.87
CA ARG A 284 1.45 29.38 -2.99
C ARG A 284 0.64 29.23 -4.26
N ILE A 285 0.07 28.04 -4.48
CA ILE A 285 -0.66 27.69 -5.71
C ILE A 285 -2.17 27.84 -5.50
N SER A 286 -2.62 27.92 -4.24
CA SER A 286 -4.01 28.09 -3.89
C SER A 286 -4.54 29.40 -4.46
N PRO A 287 -5.67 29.38 -5.18
CA PRO A 287 -6.37 30.60 -5.53
C PRO A 287 -6.82 31.32 -4.26
N VAL A 288 -6.94 32.65 -4.32
CA VAL A 288 -7.47 33.48 -3.22
C VAL A 288 -8.80 32.87 -2.77
N PRO A 289 -9.03 32.64 -1.46
CA PRO A 289 -10.26 32.04 -0.98
C PRO A 289 -11.46 32.87 -1.45
N SER A 290 -12.23 32.30 -2.38
CA SER A 290 -13.52 32.87 -2.77
C SER A 290 -14.46 32.82 -1.57
N VAL A 291 -15.27 33.87 -1.40
CA VAL A 291 -16.25 34.06 -0.31
C VAL A 291 -16.88 32.74 0.14
N PRO A 292 -16.90 32.43 1.45
CA PRO A 292 -17.46 31.18 1.94
C PRO A 292 -18.90 31.03 1.47
N LEU A 293 -19.21 29.92 0.79
CA LEU A 293 -20.58 29.49 0.56
C LEU A 293 -21.18 29.23 1.93
N SER A 294 -22.06 30.12 2.38
CA SER A 294 -22.57 30.26 3.74
C SER A 294 -23.39 29.07 4.28
N ASN A 295 -23.38 27.92 3.60
CA ASN A 295 -24.17 26.72 3.93
C ASN A 295 -23.37 25.40 3.95
N SER A 296 -22.03 25.40 3.86
CA SER A 296 -21.25 24.15 3.91
C SER A 296 -20.95 23.72 5.36
N SER A 297 -21.16 22.44 5.69
CA SER A 297 -20.73 21.79 6.95
C SER A 297 -19.21 21.65 7.10
N LEU A 298 -18.45 22.12 6.11
CA LEU A 298 -17.01 21.96 6.01
C LEU A 298 -16.28 23.04 6.82
N PRO A 299 -15.14 22.71 7.46
CA PRO A 299 -14.34 23.68 8.19
C PRO A 299 -13.80 24.79 7.26
N ILE A 300 -13.70 26.02 7.78
CA ILE A 300 -13.14 27.15 7.03
C ILE A 300 -11.61 27.16 7.20
N LEU A 301 -10.92 26.64 6.19
CA LEU A 301 -9.46 26.50 6.13
C LEU A 301 -8.85 27.46 5.10
N ASP A 302 -7.57 27.75 5.25
CA ASP A 302 -6.79 28.61 4.35
C ASP A 302 -6.55 28.00 2.97
N VAL A 303 -6.45 26.67 2.90
CA VAL A 303 -6.44 25.90 1.64
C VAL A 303 -7.87 25.43 1.32
N PRO A 304 -8.46 25.81 0.17
CA PRO A 304 -9.77 25.33 -0.24
C PRO A 304 -9.81 23.80 -0.41
N PHE A 305 -10.89 23.18 0.03
CA PHE A 305 -11.07 21.72 -0.01
C PHE A 305 -10.91 21.11 -1.40
N ASN A 306 -11.40 21.76 -2.46
CA ASN A 306 -11.26 21.25 -3.83
C ASN A 306 -9.79 21.15 -4.25
N HIS A 307 -8.99 22.16 -3.90
CA HIS A 307 -7.56 22.17 -4.19
C HIS A 307 -6.81 21.15 -3.32
N LEU A 308 -7.17 21.04 -2.03
CA LEU A 308 -6.61 20.03 -1.13
C LEU A 308 -6.87 18.61 -1.66
N ARG A 309 -8.13 18.28 -2.00
CA ARG A 309 -8.51 16.96 -2.50
C ARG A 309 -7.74 16.61 -3.78
N SER A 310 -7.71 17.53 -4.76
CA SER A 310 -6.99 17.33 -6.02
C SER A 310 -5.48 17.10 -5.83
N ARG A 311 -4.85 17.83 -4.89
CA ARG A 311 -3.41 17.68 -4.61
C ARG A 311 -3.07 16.42 -3.81
N VAL A 312 -3.96 15.99 -2.94
CA VAL A 312 -3.75 14.81 -2.09
C VAL A 312 -4.01 13.52 -2.89
N THR A 313 -4.89 13.56 -3.90
CA THR A 313 -5.17 12.44 -4.81
C THR A 313 -4.29 12.41 -6.06
N SER A 314 -3.45 13.42 -6.30
CA SER A 314 -2.53 13.43 -7.45
C SER A 314 -1.56 12.25 -7.37
N HIS A 315 -1.26 11.64 -8.52
CA HIS A 315 -0.28 10.56 -8.64
C HIS A 315 0.94 11.04 -9.44
N PRO A 316 2.18 10.82 -8.95
CA PRO A 316 2.52 10.32 -7.62
C PRO A 316 2.11 11.31 -6.50
N ARG A 317 1.77 10.78 -5.32
CA ARG A 317 1.44 11.61 -4.15
C ARG A 317 2.69 12.41 -3.74
N PRO A 318 2.56 13.72 -3.41
CA PRO A 318 3.68 14.51 -2.93
C PRO A 318 4.32 13.86 -1.68
N PRO A 319 5.66 13.89 -1.56
CA PRO A 319 6.34 13.34 -0.38
C PRO A 319 5.97 14.13 0.88
N GLY A 320 5.76 13.43 1.98
CA GLY A 320 5.35 14.02 3.26
C GLY A 320 3.83 14.23 3.42
N VAL A 321 3.01 13.55 2.62
CA VAL A 321 1.54 13.50 2.80
C VAL A 321 1.13 12.13 3.33
N THR A 322 0.60 12.08 4.55
CA THR A 322 0.12 10.84 5.18
C THR A 322 -1.40 10.83 5.26
N ILE A 323 -2.01 9.81 4.65
CA ILE A 323 -3.45 9.57 4.66
C ILE A 323 -3.70 8.20 5.29
N ALA A 324 -4.73 8.12 6.12
CA ALA A 324 -5.24 6.86 6.63
C ALA A 324 -6.66 6.64 6.12
N THR A 325 -6.90 5.52 5.46
CA THR A 325 -8.22 5.20 4.89
C THR A 325 -8.86 4.07 5.70
N LEU A 326 -10.10 4.29 6.14
CA LEU A 326 -10.87 3.25 6.83
C LEU A 326 -11.41 2.26 5.79
N VAL A 327 -11.02 1.00 5.89
CA VAL A 327 -11.37 -0.06 4.93
C VAL A 327 -11.92 -1.26 5.68
N PHE A 328 -13.06 -1.78 5.23
CA PHE A 328 -13.55 -3.09 5.65
C PHE A 328 -12.85 -4.22 4.88
N SER A 329 -12.43 -5.28 5.57
CA SER A 329 -11.81 -6.46 4.93
C SER A 329 -12.37 -7.77 5.48
N SER A 330 -12.63 -8.72 4.57
CA SER A 330 -12.98 -10.10 4.90
C SER A 330 -11.80 -11.01 4.54
N SER A 331 -11.10 -11.54 5.55
CA SER A 331 -9.97 -12.45 5.33
C SER A 331 -10.31 -13.89 5.73
N LYS A 332 -9.93 -14.83 4.85
CA LYS A 332 -9.89 -16.28 5.12
C LYS A 332 -8.56 -16.63 5.82
N GLY A 333 -8.36 -16.13 7.03
CA GLY A 333 -7.16 -16.41 7.84
C GLY A 333 -7.53 -16.98 9.21
N PRO A 334 -6.60 -17.64 9.92
CA PRO A 334 -6.83 -18.09 11.28
C PRO A 334 -7.19 -16.89 12.15
N SER A 335 -8.36 -16.94 12.78
CA SER A 335 -8.82 -15.90 13.70
C SER A 335 -7.89 -15.83 14.90
N LEU A 336 -7.23 -14.69 15.12
CA LEU A 336 -6.74 -14.33 16.45
C LEU A 336 -7.94 -14.32 17.41
N PRO A 337 -7.78 -14.76 18.67
CA PRO A 337 -8.91 -14.91 19.59
C PRO A 337 -9.61 -13.57 19.84
N ASP A 338 -10.88 -13.50 19.47
CA ASP A 338 -11.78 -12.40 19.81
C ASP A 338 -12.04 -12.43 21.32
N HIS A 339 -11.42 -11.50 22.07
CA HIS A 339 -11.86 -11.20 23.42
C HIS A 339 -12.88 -10.04 23.40
N PRO A 340 -14.15 -10.30 23.80
CA PRO A 340 -15.13 -9.26 24.00
C PRO A 340 -14.86 -8.65 25.38
N ASN A 341 -14.29 -7.46 25.45
CA ASN A 341 -14.34 -6.64 26.66
C ASN A 341 -14.26 -5.16 26.27
N THR A 342 -15.44 -4.57 26.09
CA THR A 342 -15.66 -3.13 26.24
C THR A 342 -15.50 -2.80 27.72
N MET A 343 -14.32 -2.36 28.14
CA MET A 343 -14.13 -1.66 29.42
C MET A 343 -13.38 -0.35 29.19
N ASN A 344 -13.76 0.65 29.98
CA ASN A 344 -13.37 2.05 29.88
C ASN A 344 -11.87 2.27 29.70
N MET A 345 -11.50 3.04 28.68
CA MET A 345 -10.16 3.59 28.49
C MET A 345 -9.87 4.70 29.52
N GLU A 346 -9.62 4.33 30.77
CA GLU A 346 -9.07 5.27 31.77
C GLU A 346 -7.54 5.47 31.62
N VAL A 347 -6.88 4.71 30.74
CA VAL A 347 -5.41 4.75 30.55
C VAL A 347 -4.95 5.89 29.63
N LEU A 348 -5.82 6.38 28.73
CA LEU A 348 -5.54 7.58 27.91
C LEU A 348 -5.54 8.89 28.72
N ALA A 349 -6.02 8.87 29.98
CA ALA A 349 -6.09 10.05 30.85
C ALA A 349 -4.71 10.51 31.38
N THR A 350 -3.63 9.79 31.07
CA THR A 350 -2.28 10.15 31.49
C THR A 350 -1.53 11.02 30.48
N ARG A 351 -2.08 11.22 29.26
CA ARG A 351 -1.50 12.15 28.27
C ARG A 351 -1.97 13.58 28.55
N PRO A 352 -1.09 14.60 28.45
CA PRO A 352 -1.53 15.98 28.34
C PRO A 352 -2.28 16.13 27.01
N THR A 353 -3.60 15.93 27.06
CA THR A 353 -4.50 16.30 25.97
C THR A 353 -4.54 17.82 25.95
N PHE A 354 -4.20 18.43 24.81
CA PHE A 354 -4.59 19.82 24.58
C PHE A 354 -6.10 19.90 24.79
N LEU A 355 -6.56 20.89 25.56
CA LEU A 355 -7.98 21.05 25.90
C LEU A 355 -8.81 21.09 24.62
N ILE A 356 -9.35 19.93 24.26
CA ILE A 356 -10.33 19.74 23.20
C ILE A 356 -11.53 20.59 23.59
N ALA A 357 -12.16 21.25 22.61
CA ALA A 357 -13.39 21.97 22.85
C ALA A 357 -14.40 21.07 23.59
N PRO A 358 -15.06 21.55 24.66
CA PRO A 358 -15.96 20.73 25.47
C PRO A 358 -17.16 20.29 24.63
N GLY A 359 -17.24 18.99 24.31
CA GLY A 359 -18.40 18.41 23.62
C GLY A 359 -18.13 17.30 22.60
N ALA A 360 -16.89 16.82 22.43
CA ALA A 360 -16.57 15.78 21.45
C ALA A 360 -16.44 14.38 22.10
N GLN A 361 -17.55 13.83 22.59
CA GLN A 361 -17.64 12.40 22.90
C GLN A 361 -18.46 11.73 21.80
N ILE A 362 -17.83 11.50 20.65
CA ILE A 362 -18.44 10.70 19.60
C ILE A 362 -18.21 9.22 19.96
N GLU A 363 -19.28 8.51 20.30
CA GLU A 363 -19.26 7.08 20.60
C GLU A 363 -19.78 6.28 19.40
N LEU A 364 -19.07 6.37 18.26
CA LEU A 364 -19.41 5.58 17.09
C LEU A 364 -18.65 4.25 17.11
N VAL A 365 -19.39 3.15 17.27
CA VAL A 365 -18.88 1.78 17.18
C VAL A 365 -19.15 1.25 15.78
N PHE A 366 -18.14 0.67 15.13
CA PHE A 366 -18.30 0.14 13.79
C PHE A 366 -19.10 -1.18 13.82
N PRO A 367 -19.98 -1.42 12.83
CA PRO A 367 -20.76 -2.65 12.79
C PRO A 367 -19.84 -3.85 12.60
N LEU A 368 -20.09 -4.91 13.37
CA LEU A 368 -19.51 -6.24 13.17
C LEU A 368 -20.61 -7.18 12.67
N PRO A 369 -20.28 -8.18 11.83
CA PRO A 369 -21.27 -9.11 11.32
C PRO A 369 -21.94 -9.87 12.47
N ILE A 370 -23.26 -9.96 12.42
CA ILE A 370 -24.02 -10.83 13.34
C ILE A 370 -23.88 -12.26 12.80
N GLU A 371 -22.92 -13.03 13.32
CA GLU A 371 -22.73 -14.41 12.88
C GLU A 371 -23.83 -15.33 13.46
N PRO A 372 -24.64 -16.02 12.61
CA PRO A 372 -25.46 -17.12 13.09
C PRO A 372 -24.54 -18.28 13.48
N THR A 373 -24.70 -18.77 14.71
CA THR A 373 -23.94 -19.88 15.28
C THR A 373 -23.79 -21.04 14.28
N GLY A 374 -22.56 -21.36 13.86
CA GLY A 374 -22.23 -22.63 13.21
C GLY A 374 -21.68 -22.62 11.78
N GLN A 375 -21.36 -21.47 11.15
CA GLN A 375 -20.68 -21.45 9.84
C GLN A 375 -19.20 -21.06 9.93
N ALA A 376 -18.40 -21.52 8.95
CA ALA A 376 -16.95 -21.30 8.90
C ALA A 376 -16.60 -19.81 9.01
N LYS A 377 -15.87 -19.49 10.09
CA LYS A 377 -15.55 -18.13 10.56
C LYS A 377 -14.70 -17.37 9.54
N ARG A 378 -15.32 -16.54 8.69
CA ARG A 378 -14.57 -15.53 7.92
C ARG A 378 -14.25 -14.40 8.89
N SER A 379 -12.97 -14.08 9.06
CA SER A 379 -12.60 -12.96 9.94
C SER A 379 -12.93 -11.65 9.23
N HIS A 380 -13.95 -10.97 9.72
CA HIS A 380 -14.40 -9.67 9.26
C HIS A 380 -13.88 -8.61 10.22
N ARG A 381 -13.18 -7.60 9.69
CA ARG A 381 -12.62 -6.53 10.53
C ARG A 381 -12.54 -5.21 9.77
N TRP A 382 -12.70 -4.13 10.52
CA TRP A 382 -12.35 -2.80 10.05
C TRP A 382 -10.86 -2.58 10.20
N LEU A 383 -10.23 -2.06 9.16
CA LEU A 383 -8.81 -1.77 9.09
C LEU A 383 -8.62 -0.28 8.81
N LEU A 384 -7.67 0.33 9.50
CA LEU A 384 -7.13 1.63 9.15
C LEU A 384 -5.87 1.40 8.30
N ASP A 385 -5.94 1.75 7.02
CA ASP A 385 -4.89 1.51 6.03
C ASP A 385 -4.11 2.80 5.72
N PHE A 386 -2.78 2.78 5.91
CA PHE A 386 -1.88 3.89 5.62
C PHE A 386 -1.21 3.78 4.25
N THR A 387 -1.45 2.69 3.52
CA THR A 387 -0.77 2.35 2.25
C THR A 387 -1.62 2.64 1.01
N ASP A 388 -2.87 3.09 1.17
CA ASP A 388 -3.87 3.24 0.07
C ASP A 388 -4.01 1.95 -0.75
N GLY A 389 -4.17 0.80 -0.07
CA GLY A 389 -4.26 -0.52 -0.71
C GLY A 389 -2.92 -1.12 -1.15
N GLY A 390 -1.79 -0.68 -0.57
CA GLY A 390 -0.43 -1.15 -0.92
C GLY A 390 0.27 -0.31 -2.00
N LYS A 391 -0.28 0.85 -2.37
CA LYS A 391 0.29 1.75 -3.39
C LYS A 391 1.47 2.56 -2.86
N TYR A 392 1.40 2.93 -1.59
CA TYR A 392 2.44 3.70 -0.92
C TYR A 392 3.05 2.87 0.21
N PRO A 393 4.34 3.06 0.52
CA PRO A 393 4.92 2.46 1.70
C PRO A 393 4.16 2.95 2.95
N GLY A 394 4.05 2.07 3.94
CA GLY A 394 3.48 2.42 5.24
C GLY A 394 4.29 3.51 5.96
N VAL A 395 3.80 3.92 7.13
CA VAL A 395 4.51 4.93 7.93
C VAL A 395 5.63 4.26 8.72
N VAL A 396 6.83 4.84 8.70
CA VAL A 396 7.94 4.37 9.56
C VAL A 396 7.63 4.75 11.01
N MET A 397 7.56 3.75 11.88
CA MET A 397 7.24 3.88 13.31
C MET A 397 8.38 3.37 14.18
N SER A 398 8.62 4.02 15.31
CA SER A 398 9.52 3.46 16.34
C SER A 398 8.83 2.29 17.08
N GLN A 399 9.64 1.44 17.71
CA GLN A 399 9.12 0.34 18.53
C GLN A 399 8.20 0.85 19.66
N SER A 400 8.60 1.94 20.33
CA SER A 400 7.82 2.56 21.40
C SER A 400 6.43 3.01 20.93
N ARG A 401 6.33 3.66 19.76
CA ARG A 401 5.04 4.08 19.18
C ARG A 401 4.20 2.90 18.68
N MET A 402 4.83 1.84 18.18
CA MET A 402 4.11 0.60 17.86
C MET A 402 3.47 -0.04 19.08
N ARG A 403 4.14 -0.04 20.24
CA ARG A 403 3.55 -0.51 21.51
C ARG A 403 2.42 0.40 22.00
N GLU A 404 2.53 1.71 21.78
CA GLU A 404 1.44 2.65 22.10
C GLU A 404 0.17 2.33 21.31
N ILE A 405 0.31 2.08 20.00
CA ILE A 405 -0.79 1.61 19.15
C ILE A 405 -1.34 0.26 19.63
N GLU A 406 -0.47 -0.67 20.02
CA GLU A 406 -0.89 -1.97 20.58
C GLU A 406 -1.75 -1.80 21.84
N MET A 407 -1.39 -0.89 22.74
CA MET A 407 -2.17 -0.61 23.95
C MET A 407 -3.55 0.00 23.64
N ILE A 408 -3.66 0.79 22.57
CA ILE A 408 -4.94 1.36 22.11
C ILE A 408 -5.85 0.26 21.56
N VAL A 409 -5.31 -0.67 20.77
CA VAL A 409 -6.08 -1.75 20.12
C VAL A 409 -6.38 -2.91 21.07
N ASN A 410 -5.42 -3.27 21.94
CA ASN A 410 -5.48 -4.41 22.85
C ASN A 410 -5.11 -4.00 24.29
N PRO A 411 -5.98 -3.28 25.01
CA PRO A 411 -5.68 -2.78 26.35
C PRO A 411 -5.39 -3.90 27.38
N LEU A 412 -5.93 -5.11 27.16
CA LEU A 412 -5.73 -6.27 28.03
C LEU A 412 -4.51 -7.14 27.66
N GLY A 413 -4.00 -7.02 26.42
CA GLY A 413 -2.84 -7.79 25.95
C GLY A 413 -1.52 -7.35 26.60
N ALA A 414 -1.44 -6.07 26.98
CA ALA A 414 -0.27 -5.52 27.69
C ALA A 414 -0.12 -6.06 29.13
N GLY A 415 -1.19 -6.63 29.72
CA GLY A 415 -1.17 -7.18 31.07
C GLY A 415 -0.47 -8.53 31.22
N SER A 416 -0.35 -9.32 30.14
CA SER A 416 0.27 -10.66 30.20
C SER A 416 1.78 -10.67 29.97
N ASN A 417 2.37 -9.56 29.54
CA ASN A 417 3.82 -9.43 29.28
C ASN A 417 4.57 -8.53 30.28
N GLN A 418 4.04 -8.38 31.51
CA GLN A 418 4.74 -7.73 32.64
C GLN A 418 6.05 -8.45 33.09
N PHE A 419 6.54 -9.45 32.36
CA PHE A 419 7.81 -10.14 32.65
C PHE A 419 8.98 -9.77 31.73
N SER A 420 8.86 -8.74 30.87
CA SER A 420 10.04 -8.16 30.21
C SER A 420 10.41 -6.85 30.90
N ASN A 421 11.35 -6.96 31.83
CA ASN A 421 11.96 -5.88 32.60
C ASN A 421 12.89 -5.01 31.70
N VAL A 422 12.43 -4.64 30.51
CA VAL A 422 13.05 -3.58 29.72
C VAL A 422 12.45 -2.29 30.27
N PRO A 423 13.24 -1.37 30.85
CA PRO A 423 12.70 -0.09 31.27
C PRO A 423 12.00 0.49 30.04
N SER A 424 10.70 0.75 30.15
CA SER A 424 10.06 1.66 29.23
C SER A 424 10.92 2.91 29.28
N ILE A 425 11.66 3.20 28.22
CA ILE A 425 12.08 4.56 27.96
C ILE A 425 10.75 5.26 27.69
N SER A 426 10.08 5.63 28.79
CA SER A 426 9.23 6.81 28.76
C SER A 426 10.12 7.83 28.08
N PHE A 427 9.71 8.33 26.92
CA PHE A 427 10.11 9.68 26.57
C PHE A 427 9.89 10.46 27.85
N GLY A 428 11.01 10.89 28.42
CA GLY A 428 11.02 11.38 29.77
C GLY A 428 10.02 12.51 29.88
N VAL A 429 9.83 12.96 31.10
CA VAL A 429 9.19 14.23 31.45
C VAL A 429 9.96 15.44 30.84
N GLY A 430 10.76 15.25 29.79
CA GLY A 430 11.42 16.25 28.97
C GLY A 430 10.49 16.70 27.85
N SER A 431 10.11 17.97 27.93
CA SER A 431 9.52 18.77 26.86
C SER A 431 10.08 18.41 25.47
N TRP A 432 9.27 18.52 24.40
CA TRP A 432 9.70 18.43 22.99
C TRP A 432 10.96 19.28 22.67
N VAL A 433 11.23 20.29 23.49
CA VAL A 433 12.45 21.13 23.46
C VAL A 433 13.72 20.32 23.77
N ASP A 434 13.66 19.30 24.63
CA ASP A 434 14.83 18.49 25.00
C ASP A 434 15.27 17.56 23.85
N LEU A 435 14.31 17.12 23.02
CA LEU A 435 14.55 16.35 21.80
C LEU A 435 15.17 17.21 20.69
N LEU A 436 14.83 18.50 20.63
CA LEU A 436 15.47 19.48 19.74
C LEU A 436 16.90 19.85 20.17
N LEU A 437 17.20 19.78 21.47
CA LEU A 437 18.50 20.19 22.02
C LEU A 437 19.51 19.04 22.13
N ARG A 438 19.05 17.79 22.14
CA ARG A 438 19.90 16.58 22.15
C ARG A 438 19.28 15.48 21.28
N LEU A 439 19.52 15.57 19.98
CA LEU A 439 19.25 14.47 19.06
C LEU A 439 20.32 13.38 19.26
N ALA A 440 20.10 12.47 20.22
CA ALA A 440 20.83 11.21 20.23
C ALA A 440 20.42 10.39 19.00
N ALA A 441 21.34 9.60 18.44
CA ALA A 441 21.00 8.69 17.36
C ALA A 441 19.84 7.78 17.81
N PRO A 442 18.77 7.62 17.02
CA PRO A 442 17.68 6.74 17.39
C PRO A 442 18.19 5.30 17.48
N GLU A 443 18.31 4.78 18.70
CA GLU A 443 18.74 3.39 18.96
C GLU A 443 17.62 2.37 18.73
N GLU A 444 16.37 2.83 18.56
CA GLU A 444 15.21 1.97 18.35
C GLU A 444 15.07 1.51 16.89
N PRO A 445 14.75 0.23 16.64
CA PRO A 445 14.44 -0.25 15.30
C PRO A 445 13.16 0.41 14.76
N GLY A 446 13.19 0.81 13.49
CA GLY A 446 12.02 1.30 12.75
C GLY A 446 11.23 0.17 12.12
N PHE A 447 9.90 0.26 12.18
CA PHE A 447 8.95 -0.68 11.56
C PHE A 447 8.04 0.05 10.57
N PHE A 448 7.61 -0.63 9.50
CA PHE A 448 6.58 -0.08 8.61
C PHE A 448 5.19 -0.42 9.14
N LEU A 449 4.39 0.63 9.37
CA LEU A 449 3.01 0.52 9.74
C LEU A 449 2.12 0.61 8.50
N GLU A 450 1.48 -0.50 8.14
CA GLU A 450 0.62 -0.58 6.97
C GLU A 450 -0.86 -0.55 7.32
N LYS A 451 -1.36 -1.56 8.04
CA LYS A 451 -2.79 -1.75 8.32
C LYS A 451 -3.03 -2.12 9.77
N ILE A 452 -3.96 -1.42 10.44
CA ILE A 452 -4.30 -1.65 11.85
C ILE A 452 -5.78 -2.01 12.00
N PRO A 453 -6.15 -3.09 12.72
CA PRO A 453 -7.55 -3.35 13.02
C PRO A 453 -8.12 -2.35 14.03
N VAL A 454 -9.32 -1.84 13.75
CA VAL A 454 -10.05 -0.88 14.59
C VAL A 454 -11.49 -1.32 14.81
N ARG A 455 -12.12 -0.91 15.91
CA ARG A 455 -13.49 -1.29 16.30
C ARG A 455 -14.42 -0.09 16.48
N ASN A 456 -13.85 1.05 16.82
CA ASN A 456 -14.58 2.28 17.07
C ASN A 456 -13.76 3.49 16.65
N ILE A 457 -14.42 4.64 16.58
CA ILE A 457 -13.77 5.87 16.16
C ILE A 457 -12.78 6.43 17.19
N LYS A 458 -12.91 6.08 18.48
CA LYS A 458 -11.95 6.49 19.53
C LYS A 458 -10.58 5.84 19.31
N GLU A 459 -10.55 4.56 18.94
CA GLU A 459 -9.32 3.86 18.55
C GLU A 459 -8.68 4.52 17.33
N VAL A 460 -9.49 4.86 16.31
CA VAL A 460 -9.01 5.57 15.12
C VAL A 460 -8.33 6.88 15.51
N TRP A 461 -8.99 7.75 16.28
CA TRP A 461 -8.40 9.03 16.69
C TRP A 461 -7.12 8.86 17.52
N GLY A 462 -7.09 7.89 18.44
CA GLY A 462 -5.90 7.60 19.23
C GLY A 462 -4.73 7.17 18.35
N ILE A 463 -4.96 6.27 17.39
CA ILE A 463 -3.93 5.82 16.44
C ILE A 463 -3.45 6.98 15.57
N LEU A 464 -4.36 7.78 15.02
CA LEU A 464 -4.03 8.93 14.17
C LEU A 464 -3.14 9.95 14.91
N GLU A 465 -3.38 10.14 16.21
CA GLU A 465 -2.58 11.04 17.04
C GLU A 465 -1.13 10.55 17.20
N VAL A 466 -0.94 9.24 17.42
CA VAL A 466 0.39 8.62 17.51
C VAL A 466 1.13 8.70 16.17
N VAL A 467 0.43 8.37 15.07
CA VAL A 467 1.02 8.38 13.74
C VAL A 467 1.39 9.80 13.31
N ARG A 468 0.55 10.80 13.61
CA ARG A 468 0.84 12.21 13.34
C ARG A 468 2.15 12.66 14.00
N GLU A 469 2.34 12.35 15.29
CA GLU A 469 3.57 12.69 16.02
C GLU A 469 4.79 12.00 15.42
N GLN A 470 4.66 10.74 15.02
CA GLN A 470 5.75 10.02 14.37
C GLN A 470 6.07 10.60 12.98
N CYS A 471 5.06 11.00 12.19
CA CYS A 471 5.29 11.65 10.89
C CYS A 471 6.07 12.95 11.06
N TRP A 472 5.72 13.77 12.06
CA TRP A 472 6.47 14.98 12.39
C TRP A 472 7.93 14.66 12.77
N LEU A 473 8.16 13.62 13.58
CA LEU A 473 9.50 13.20 13.96
C LEU A 473 10.30 12.71 12.74
N ASN A 474 9.71 11.88 11.89
CA ASN A 474 10.35 11.35 10.68
C ASN A 474 10.81 12.48 9.74
N GLU A 475 10.01 13.53 9.59
CA GLU A 475 10.35 14.70 8.78
C GLU A 475 11.53 15.48 9.39
N ILE A 476 11.54 15.67 10.71
CA ILE A 476 12.69 16.33 11.37
C ILE A 476 13.95 15.51 11.24
N LEU A 477 13.86 14.20 11.46
CA LEU A 477 15.01 13.30 11.29
C LEU A 477 15.51 13.34 9.83
N SER A 478 14.60 13.43 8.85
CA SER A 478 14.97 13.52 7.43
C SER A 478 15.54 14.89 7.04
N ALA A 479 15.20 15.95 7.78
CA ALA A 479 15.73 17.30 7.56
C ALA A 479 17.14 17.50 8.14
N CYS A 480 17.57 16.68 9.10
CA CYS A 480 18.89 16.74 9.71
C CYS A 480 19.93 15.94 8.89
N HIS A 481 21.14 16.49 8.75
CA HIS A 481 22.27 15.74 8.23
C HIS A 481 22.95 14.97 9.37
N TRP A 482 22.90 13.64 9.30
CA TRP A 482 23.47 12.78 10.33
C TRP A 482 24.90 12.41 9.97
N THR A 483 25.84 12.73 10.84
CA THR A 483 27.21 12.22 10.77
C THR A 483 27.41 11.19 11.88
N PRO A 484 27.85 9.96 11.58
CA PRO A 484 28.12 8.96 12.60
C PRO A 484 29.16 9.48 13.61
N GLU A 485 28.86 9.31 14.90
CA GLU A 485 29.74 9.74 15.97
C GLU A 485 31.10 9.04 15.88
N GLY A 486 32.20 9.81 15.92
CA GLY A 486 33.57 9.31 15.77
C GLY A 486 34.15 9.40 14.35
N LEU A 487 33.31 9.53 13.32
CA LEU A 487 33.76 9.90 11.98
C LEU A 487 33.66 11.41 11.83
N LYS A 488 34.72 12.12 12.23
CA LYS A 488 34.87 13.51 11.79
C LYS A 488 34.96 13.45 10.26
N PRO A 489 34.04 14.07 9.50
CA PRO A 489 34.37 14.39 8.14
C PRO A 489 35.52 15.39 8.27
N GLU A 490 36.76 14.93 8.08
CA GLU A 490 37.82 15.87 7.77
C GLU A 490 37.28 16.69 6.61
N GLU A 491 37.23 18.01 6.79
CA GLU A 491 36.90 18.99 5.76
C GLU A 491 37.91 18.79 4.63
N HIS A 492 37.65 17.82 3.77
CA HIS A 492 38.35 17.67 2.51
C HIS A 492 37.81 18.78 1.64
N GLU A 493 38.52 19.91 1.68
CA GLU A 493 38.54 20.90 0.62
C GLU A 493 38.41 20.16 -0.71
N ALA A 494 37.35 20.50 -1.44
CA ALA A 494 37.04 20.02 -2.77
C ALA A 494 38.22 20.27 -3.72
N SER A 495 39.17 19.33 -3.73
CA SER A 495 40.28 19.26 -4.69
C SER A 495 40.45 17.84 -5.25
N ASP A 496 39.48 16.96 -5.02
CA ASP A 496 39.34 15.74 -5.81
C ASP A 496 38.57 16.10 -7.09
N GLU A 497 39.20 16.90 -7.96
CA GLU A 497 38.96 16.74 -9.38
C GLU A 497 39.38 15.33 -9.78
N ASP A 498 38.66 14.75 -10.74
CA ASP A 498 38.85 13.45 -11.36
C ASP A 498 40.26 13.24 -11.98
N GLU A 499 41.33 13.27 -11.18
CA GLU A 499 42.65 12.81 -11.61
C GLU A 499 42.63 11.28 -11.64
N ARG A 500 42.59 10.75 -12.85
CA ARG A 500 42.75 9.32 -13.15
C ARG A 500 43.94 8.76 -12.38
N VAL A 501 43.66 7.84 -11.46
CA VAL A 501 44.66 7.03 -10.75
C VAL A 501 45.70 6.52 -11.75
N THR A 502 46.96 6.92 -11.57
CA THR A 502 48.03 6.54 -12.49
C THR A 502 48.66 5.21 -12.08
N ASP A 503 49.16 4.42 -13.05
CA ASP A 503 49.81 3.13 -12.76
C ASP A 503 51.00 3.26 -11.79
N ALA A 504 51.62 4.45 -11.72
CA ALA A 504 52.69 4.76 -10.78
C ALA A 504 52.21 4.84 -9.32
N GLU A 505 50.98 5.29 -9.08
CA GLU A 505 50.37 5.29 -7.74
C GLU A 505 50.01 3.88 -7.30
N LEU A 506 49.54 3.05 -8.25
CA LEU A 506 49.29 1.63 -8.00
C LEU A 506 50.60 0.89 -7.65
N GLU A 507 51.69 1.14 -8.38
CA GLU A 507 53.02 0.61 -8.03
C GLU A 507 53.50 1.12 -6.67
N ALA A 508 53.30 2.40 -6.35
CA ALA A 508 53.71 2.97 -5.07
C ALA A 508 52.95 2.40 -3.87
N VAL A 509 51.67 2.05 -4.04
CA VAL A 509 50.86 1.31 -3.05
C VAL A 509 51.34 -0.14 -2.94
N LEU A 510 51.63 -0.80 -4.07
CA LEU A 510 52.11 -2.19 -4.08
C LEU A 510 53.52 -2.36 -3.48
N HIS A 511 54.35 -1.31 -3.52
CA HIS A 511 55.68 -1.27 -2.91
C HIS A 511 55.67 -0.80 -1.44
N GLY A 512 54.50 -0.44 -0.88
CA GLY A 512 54.35 -0.05 0.53
C GLY A 512 54.87 1.35 0.87
N THR A 513 55.16 2.17 -0.16
CA THR A 513 55.64 3.55 0.00
C THR A 513 54.51 4.56 0.24
N ILE A 514 53.28 4.21 -0.11
CA ILE A 514 52.08 5.02 0.12
C ILE A 514 51.08 4.19 0.91
N ALA A 515 50.64 4.69 2.06
CA ALA A 515 49.53 4.11 2.80
C ALA A 515 48.21 4.51 2.11
N PRO A 516 47.42 3.56 1.56
CA PRO A 516 46.17 3.89 0.90
C PRO A 516 45.18 4.48 1.91
N LYS A 517 44.63 5.66 1.59
CA LYS A 517 43.63 6.34 2.46
C LYS A 517 42.27 5.63 2.46
N ARG A 518 41.93 4.91 1.40
CA ARG A 518 40.68 4.14 1.25
C ARG A 518 40.95 2.84 0.51
N LEU A 519 40.45 1.72 1.03
CA LEU A 519 40.47 0.43 0.35
C LEU A 519 39.03 0.06 -0.02
N PRO A 520 38.70 -0.12 -1.31
CA PRO A 520 37.38 -0.61 -1.69
C PRO A 520 37.24 -2.07 -1.22
N VAL A 521 36.27 -2.33 -0.36
CA VAL A 521 35.95 -3.67 0.14
C VAL A 521 34.62 -4.12 -0.42
N ASN A 522 34.59 -5.32 -1.00
CA ASN A 522 33.34 -5.97 -1.39
C ASN A 522 32.70 -6.60 -0.15
N VAL A 523 31.58 -6.03 0.30
CA VAL A 523 30.84 -6.53 1.47
C VAL A 523 29.71 -7.45 0.98
N TYR A 524 29.76 -8.73 1.37
CA TYR A 524 28.65 -9.66 1.16
C TYR A 524 27.83 -9.76 2.45
N VAL A 525 26.57 -9.30 2.41
CA VAL A 525 25.61 -9.48 3.51
C VAL A 525 24.67 -10.63 3.11
N PRO A 526 24.73 -11.80 3.78
CA PRO A 526 23.82 -12.88 3.48
C PRO A 526 22.39 -12.53 3.92
N THR A 527 21.56 -12.02 3.01
CA THR A 527 20.10 -11.96 3.20
C THR A 527 19.49 -13.28 2.75
N SER A 528 19.49 -14.30 3.61
CA SER A 528 18.69 -15.50 3.37
C SER A 528 17.77 -15.79 4.55
N ILE A 529 16.52 -15.34 4.40
CA ILE A 529 15.36 -16.08 4.88
C ILE A 529 15.28 -17.31 3.95
N PRO A 530 15.40 -18.56 4.44
CA PRO A 530 15.05 -19.70 3.60
C PRO A 530 13.54 -19.67 3.41
N ALA A 531 13.10 -19.21 2.23
CA ALA A 531 11.82 -19.61 1.70
C ALA A 531 11.83 -21.15 1.64
N GLY A 532 10.79 -21.78 2.19
CA GLY A 532 10.58 -23.21 2.06
C GLY A 532 10.49 -23.56 0.58
N THR A 533 11.54 -24.19 0.07
CA THR A 533 11.50 -25.02 -1.13
C THR A 533 12.11 -26.36 -0.72
N ASP A 534 11.26 -27.22 -0.15
CA ASP A 534 11.48 -28.67 -0.20
C ASP A 534 11.40 -29.08 -1.67
N ASP A 535 12.55 -29.13 -2.34
CA ASP A 535 12.75 -30.02 -3.49
C ASP A 535 14.25 -30.33 -3.63
N SER A 536 14.74 -31.21 -2.76
CA SER A 536 15.94 -32.01 -3.04
C SER A 536 15.88 -33.31 -2.25
N LEU A 537 15.16 -34.25 -2.83
CA LEU A 537 15.32 -35.69 -2.67
C LEU A 537 16.81 -36.06 -2.73
N PHE A 538 17.28 -36.83 -1.74
CA PHE A 538 18.61 -37.46 -1.61
C PHE A 538 19.75 -36.55 -1.14
N ASP A 539 19.94 -36.47 0.18
CA ASP A 539 21.19 -37.01 0.73
C ASP A 539 20.95 -37.57 2.13
N THR A 540 21.00 -38.90 2.20
CA THR A 540 21.12 -39.65 3.44
C THR A 540 22.60 -39.71 3.76
N ASP A 541 23.03 -39.16 4.89
CA ASP A 541 23.87 -39.94 5.78
C ASP A 541 23.72 -39.55 7.24
N ILE A 542 23.58 -40.62 8.00
CA ILE A 542 23.56 -40.74 9.44
C ILE A 542 24.93 -40.32 9.96
N ASP A 543 24.97 -39.34 10.85
CA ASP A 543 25.80 -39.48 12.05
C ASP A 543 25.37 -38.59 13.21
N SER A 544 25.19 -39.28 14.34
CA SER A 544 25.46 -38.84 15.71
C SER A 544 24.53 -37.84 16.41
N MET A 545 23.72 -38.43 17.28
CA MET A 545 23.07 -37.82 18.45
C MET A 545 24.02 -36.92 19.23
N GLY A 546 23.69 -35.62 19.30
CA GLY A 546 24.26 -34.65 20.21
C GLY A 546 23.15 -33.70 20.70
N LEU A 547 22.48 -34.07 21.78
CA LEU A 547 21.56 -33.18 22.50
C LEU A 547 22.36 -32.04 23.14
N SER A 548 22.53 -30.92 22.44
CA SER A 548 22.75 -29.56 22.98
C SER A 548 23.03 -28.55 21.86
N GLN A 549 21.98 -28.08 21.16
CA GLN A 549 22.05 -26.82 20.42
C GLN A 549 20.77 -26.02 20.70
N SER A 550 20.79 -25.27 21.79
CA SER A 550 19.88 -24.15 21.97
C SER A 550 20.28 -23.04 21.01
N ASN A 551 19.42 -22.76 20.03
CA ASN A 551 19.18 -21.47 19.38
C ASN A 551 20.18 -20.35 19.74
N ALA A 552 21.40 -20.40 19.21
CA ALA A 552 22.20 -19.21 19.06
C ALA A 552 21.61 -18.44 17.87
N HIS A 553 21.18 -17.21 18.15
CA HIS A 553 20.77 -16.23 17.17
C HIS A 553 21.68 -16.30 15.93
N ARG A 554 21.10 -16.48 14.74
CA ARG A 554 21.83 -16.28 13.48
C ARG A 554 22.27 -14.82 13.43
N ALA A 555 23.45 -14.55 13.97
CA ALA A 555 24.04 -13.22 14.02
C ALA A 555 24.44 -12.79 12.61
N THR A 556 24.19 -11.52 12.30
CA THR A 556 24.67 -10.88 11.09
C THR A 556 26.20 -11.03 11.05
N ARG A 557 26.70 -11.76 10.04
CA ARG A 557 28.14 -12.00 9.84
C ARG A 557 28.59 -11.36 8.53
N ILE A 558 29.53 -10.43 8.62
CA ILE A 558 30.23 -9.85 7.47
C ILE A 558 31.48 -10.69 7.23
N VAL A 559 31.70 -11.15 6.00
CA VAL A 559 32.90 -11.93 5.64
C VAL A 559 33.62 -11.21 4.50
N MET A 560 34.89 -10.88 4.72
CA MET A 560 35.80 -10.28 3.77
C MET A 560 36.86 -11.32 3.40
N ARG A 561 37.13 -11.51 2.10
CA ARG A 561 38.10 -12.50 1.60
C ARG A 561 39.13 -11.83 0.70
N SER A 562 40.41 -12.11 0.94
CA SER A 562 41.51 -11.67 0.10
C SER A 562 42.46 -12.83 -0.20
N PRO A 563 42.92 -13.01 -1.45
CA PRO A 563 43.97 -13.98 -1.75
C PRO A 563 45.31 -13.54 -1.12
N GLU A 564 46.05 -14.48 -0.55
CA GLU A 564 47.38 -14.24 0.03
C GLU A 564 48.45 -14.19 -1.10
N LYS A 565 49.49 -13.36 -0.94
CA LYS A 565 50.55 -13.19 -1.97
C LYS A 565 51.62 -14.31 -1.83
N PRO A 566 52.24 -14.79 -2.93
CA PRO A 566 53.30 -15.80 -2.87
C PRO A 566 54.47 -15.37 -1.97
N PRO A 567 55.15 -16.30 -1.25
CA PRO A 567 55.19 -17.75 -1.51
C PRO A 567 54.13 -18.59 -0.80
N TYR A 568 53.25 -18.01 0.01
CA TYR A 568 52.22 -18.75 0.74
C TYR A 568 50.93 -18.85 -0.08
N GLN A 569 50.39 -20.07 -0.19
CA GLN A 569 49.09 -20.34 -0.83
C GLN A 569 48.02 -20.34 0.26
N GLY A 570 47.19 -19.29 0.31
CA GLY A 570 46.12 -19.13 1.30
C GLY A 570 45.09 -18.09 0.87
N MET A 571 43.92 -18.13 1.50
CA MET A 571 42.90 -17.08 1.44
C MET A 571 42.81 -16.48 2.85
N VAL A 572 43.04 -15.18 2.97
CA VAL A 572 42.78 -14.44 4.20
C VAL A 572 41.28 -14.20 4.27
N GLU A 573 40.64 -14.71 5.31
CA GLU A 573 39.23 -14.48 5.61
C GLU A 573 39.13 -13.64 6.89
N ILE A 574 38.56 -12.44 6.80
CA ILE A 574 38.23 -11.62 7.96
C ILE A 574 36.72 -11.67 8.11
N SER A 575 36.23 -12.16 9.25
CA SER A 575 34.82 -12.16 9.55
C SER A 575 34.47 -11.36 10.79
N VAL A 576 33.42 -10.53 10.68
CA VAL A 576 32.88 -9.70 11.74
C VAL A 576 31.48 -10.23 12.07
N GLU A 577 31.24 -10.64 13.31
CA GLU A 577 29.99 -11.21 13.78
C GLU A 577 29.44 -10.43 14.97
N TYR A 578 28.11 -10.31 15.08
CA TYR A 578 27.49 -9.77 16.28
C TYR A 578 27.46 -10.82 17.42
N ASN A 579 28.15 -10.58 18.52
CA ASN A 579 28.17 -11.45 19.71
C ASN A 579 27.70 -10.70 20.96
N CYS A 580 26.49 -11.03 21.44
CA CYS A 580 25.88 -10.40 22.62
C CYS A 580 26.60 -10.67 23.95
N ALA A 581 27.55 -11.61 24.00
CA ALA A 581 28.38 -11.84 25.18
C ALA A 581 29.56 -10.84 25.28
N ARG A 582 29.83 -10.05 24.23
CA ARG A 582 30.89 -9.04 24.22
C ARG A 582 30.35 -7.64 24.54
N PRO A 583 31.12 -6.78 25.23
CA PRO A 583 30.64 -5.50 25.75
C PRO A 583 30.16 -4.50 24.67
N ARG A 584 30.61 -4.64 23.42
CA ARG A 584 30.16 -3.85 22.27
C ARG A 584 29.38 -4.65 21.23
N GLY A 585 29.08 -5.91 21.51
CA GLY A 585 28.30 -6.75 20.62
C GLY A 585 29.04 -7.23 19.37
N VAL A 586 30.34 -6.98 19.17
CA VAL A 586 31.07 -7.32 17.94
C VAL A 586 32.19 -8.33 18.21
N TYR A 587 32.37 -9.28 17.29
CA TYR A 587 33.39 -10.33 17.29
C TYR A 587 34.13 -10.33 15.95
N LEU A 588 35.46 -10.25 15.98
CA LEU A 588 36.31 -10.29 14.80
C LEU A 588 37.11 -11.60 14.80
N GLN A 589 37.03 -12.36 13.70
CA GLN A 589 37.83 -13.55 13.43
C GLN A 589 38.63 -13.35 12.14
N ILE A 590 39.93 -13.62 12.18
CA ILE A 590 40.84 -13.52 11.03
C ILE A 590 41.47 -14.89 10.81
N ASP A 591 41.14 -15.54 9.70
CA ASP A 591 41.70 -16.82 9.28
C ASP A 591 42.68 -16.62 8.10
N GLY A 592 43.77 -17.40 8.07
CA GLY A 592 44.66 -17.47 6.90
C GLY A 592 45.74 -16.39 6.78
N ALA A 593 45.95 -15.53 7.79
CA ALA A 593 47.02 -14.51 7.79
C ALA A 593 48.28 -15.01 8.53
N ILE A 594 49.04 -15.93 7.93
CA ILE A 594 50.22 -16.52 8.58
C ILE A 594 51.42 -15.57 8.45
N GLY A 595 51.84 -14.95 9.56
CA GLY A 595 53.06 -14.12 9.64
C GLY A 595 52.84 -12.60 9.60
N ALA A 596 51.60 -12.13 9.66
CA ALA A 596 51.32 -10.73 9.94
C ALA A 596 51.47 -10.46 11.46
N ASP A 597 52.45 -9.63 11.83
CA ASP A 597 52.58 -9.08 13.18
C ASP A 597 51.50 -8.01 13.36
N TRP A 598 50.38 -8.39 13.96
CA TRP A 598 49.34 -7.45 14.35
C TRP A 598 49.65 -6.92 15.74
N ASP A 599 49.83 -5.61 15.86
CA ASP A 599 49.84 -4.97 17.17
C ASP A 599 48.42 -4.97 17.73
N ILE A 600 48.13 -5.91 18.62
CA ILE A 600 46.81 -6.11 19.23
C ILE A 600 46.35 -4.85 19.97
N ASP A 601 47.29 -4.02 20.46
CA ASP A 601 46.98 -2.76 21.13
C ASP A 601 46.58 -1.65 20.14
N SER A 602 46.90 -1.79 18.85
CA SER A 602 46.49 -0.87 17.77
C SER A 602 45.13 -1.18 17.16
N LEU A 603 44.66 -2.43 17.34
CA LEU A 603 43.29 -2.82 17.03
C LEU A 603 42.43 -2.38 18.22
N GLU A 604 41.54 -1.39 18.02
CA GLU A 604 40.68 -0.83 19.08
C GLU A 604 39.75 -1.87 19.77
N GLU A 605 39.83 -3.15 19.39
CA GLU A 605 39.00 -4.24 19.88
C GLU A 605 39.85 -5.49 20.16
N THR A 606 39.59 -6.17 21.28
CA THR A 606 40.32 -7.38 21.71
C THR A 606 40.04 -8.53 20.72
N ALA A 607 40.88 -8.63 19.69
CA ALA A 607 40.86 -9.71 18.72
C ALA A 607 41.44 -10.98 19.37
N GLU A 608 40.68 -12.07 19.34
CA GLU A 608 41.19 -13.39 19.72
C GLU A 608 41.70 -14.08 18.45
N VAL A 609 42.99 -13.94 18.18
CA VAL A 609 43.63 -14.54 16.99
C VAL A 609 43.82 -16.04 17.25
N THR A 610 43.02 -16.88 16.59
CA THR A 610 43.17 -18.34 16.69
C THR A 610 44.06 -18.84 15.55
N MET A 611 45.35 -19.02 15.80
CA MET A 611 46.26 -19.64 14.82
C MET A 611 46.01 -21.15 14.75
N GLY A 612 45.51 -21.63 13.61
CA GLY A 612 45.35 -23.06 13.34
C GLY A 612 46.69 -23.81 13.33
N ARG A 613 47.03 -24.51 14.42
CA ARG A 613 48.12 -25.49 14.45
C ARG A 613 47.65 -26.79 13.78
N ASN A 614 48.07 -27.03 12.54
CA ASN A 614 48.05 -28.39 11.98
C ASN A 614 49.20 -29.20 12.59
N GLN A 615 48.92 -29.95 13.65
CA GLN A 615 49.80 -31.03 14.13
C GLN A 615 49.69 -32.22 13.18
N TRP A 616 50.74 -32.44 12.38
CA TRP A 616 51.01 -33.76 11.80
C TRP A 616 51.77 -34.58 12.84
N LEU A 617 51.25 -35.77 13.18
CA LEU A 617 51.93 -36.78 14.00
C LEU A 617 53.15 -37.35 13.25
N LEU A 618 54.23 -37.57 14.00
CA LEU A 618 55.01 -38.80 13.90
C LEU A 618 54.61 -39.69 15.08
#